data_AF-A0AAD8F906-F1
#
_entry.id   AF-A0AAD8F906-F1
#
_cell.length_a   1.000
_cell.length_b   1.000
_cell.length_c   1.000
_cell.angle_alpha   90.00
_cell.angle_beta   90.00
_cell.angle_gamma   90.00
#
_symmetry.space_group_name_H-M   'P 1'
#
loop_
_entity.id
_entity.type
_entity.pdbx_description
1 polymer ?
#
loop_
_entity_poly.entity_id
_entity_poly.type
_entity_poly.pdbx_seq_one_letter_code
_entity_poly.pdbx_strand_id
1 'polypeptide(L)' 'MRRKLPKLAKICDRFAVSDRVGAAVTTAVLEDFGIVSQTEAANVIDRYKLRRERKMARDHSIQNILTAARINN' A
#
# COMPACT_ATOMS: atom_id res chain seq x y z
N MET A 1 -4.59 -4.55 -13.67
CA MET A 1 -4.36 -3.11 -13.35
C MET A 1 -3.76 -2.99 -11.95
N ARG A 2 -2.71 -2.20 -11.73
CA ARG A 2 -2.14 -2.01 -10.37
C ARG A 2 -2.94 -0.94 -9.62
N ARG A 3 -3.48 -1.28 -8.45
CA ARG A 3 -4.14 -0.31 -7.56
C ARG A 3 -3.09 0.38 -6.68
N LYS A 4 -3.03 1.71 -6.75
CA LYS A 4 -2.21 2.52 -5.85
C LYS A 4 -2.91 2.65 -4.51
N LEU A 5 -2.23 2.29 -3.43
CA LEU A 5 -2.79 2.26 -2.07
C LEU A 5 -1.88 2.98 -1.06
N PRO A 6 -1.48 4.24 -1.33
CA PRO A 6 -0.49 4.94 -0.51
C PRO A 6 -0.98 5.19 0.93
N LYS A 7 -2.29 5.45 1.12
CA LYS A 7 -2.89 5.63 2.45
C LYS A 7 -2.85 4.35 3.27
N LEU A 8 -3.26 3.24 2.66
CA LEU A 8 -3.21 1.92 3.28
C LEU A 8 -1.78 1.57 3.68
N ALA A 9 -0.81 1.75 2.79
CA ALA A 9 0.60 1.48 3.06
C ALA A 9 1.12 2.26 4.28
N LYS A 10 0.80 3.57 4.37
CA LYS A 10 1.16 4.41 5.52
C LYS A 10 0.52 3.94 6.83
N ILE A 11 -0.78 3.63 6.84
CA ILE A 11 -1.49 3.15 8.03
C ILE A 11 -0.93 1.79 8.48
N CYS A 12 -0.72 0.90 7.52
CA CYS A 12 -0.10 -0.39 7.73
C CYS A 12 1.29 -0.30 8.37
N ASP A 13 2.17 0.57 7.87
CA ASP A 13 3.50 0.80 8.44
C ASP A 13 3.38 1.45 9.84
N ARG A 14 2.44 2.38 10.03
CA ARG A 14 2.20 3.07 11.32
C ARG A 14 1.79 2.12 12.45
N PHE A 15 0.92 1.16 12.16
CA PHE A 15 0.40 0.21 13.15
C PHE A 15 1.08 -1.16 13.10
N ALA A 16 2.24 -1.26 12.43
CA ALA A 16 3.01 -2.50 12.28
C ALA A 16 2.17 -3.70 11.78
N VAL A 17 1.20 -3.43 10.90
CA VAL A 17 0.29 -4.47 10.39
C VAL A 17 1.08 -5.43 9.51
N SER A 18 0.90 -6.73 9.68
CA SER A 18 1.48 -7.74 8.78
C SER A 18 0.97 -7.55 7.34
N ASP A 19 1.84 -7.73 6.34
CA ASP A 19 1.43 -7.63 4.92
C ASP A 19 0.27 -8.57 4.59
N ARG A 20 0.22 -9.76 5.20
CA ARG A 20 -0.87 -10.72 4.97
C ARG A 20 -2.18 -10.23 5.58
N VAL A 21 -2.13 -9.71 6.80
CA VAL A 21 -3.31 -9.20 7.51
C VAL A 21 -3.85 -7.96 6.79
N GLY A 22 -2.98 -7.00 6.44
CA GLY A 22 -3.39 -5.79 5.73
C GLY A 22 -3.99 -6.09 4.36
N ALA A 23 -3.43 -7.06 3.64
CA ALA A 23 -3.96 -7.52 2.36
C ALA A 23 -5.36 -8.16 2.50
N ALA A 24 -5.53 -9.06 3.47
CA ALA A 24 -6.82 -9.73 3.72
C ALA A 24 -7.91 -8.74 4.12
N VAL A 25 -7.64 -7.87 5.11
CA VAL A 25 -8.60 -6.85 5.57
C VAL A 25 -8.98 -5.89 4.44
N THR A 26 -7.99 -5.42 3.67
CA THR A 26 -8.27 -4.52 2.54
C THR A 26 -9.10 -5.21 1.47
N THR A 27 -8.80 -6.46 1.14
CA THR A 27 -9.56 -7.23 0.15
C THR A 27 -11.00 -7.41 0.60
N ALA A 28 -11.23 -7.84 1.85
CA ALA A 28 -12.57 -8.00 2.41
C ALA A 28 -13.38 -6.70 2.35
N VAL A 29 -12.80 -5.58 2.80
CA VAL A 29 -13.46 -4.27 2.73
C VAL A 29 -13.80 -3.89 1.28
N LEU A 30 -12.87 -4.10 0.35
CA LEU A 30 -13.12 -3.79 -1.06
C LEU A 30 -14.16 -4.72 -1.72
N GLU A 31 -14.31 -5.94 -1.23
CA GLU A 31 -15.38 -6.86 -1.61
C GLU A 31 -16.73 -6.38 -1.08
N ASP A 32 -16.81 -5.96 0.19
CA ASP A 32 -18.03 -5.39 0.79
C ASP A 32 -18.53 -4.15 0.05
N PHE A 33 -17.61 -3.33 -0.47
CA PHE A 33 -17.93 -2.15 -1.29
C PHE A 33 -18.13 -2.47 -2.79
N GLY A 34 -18.04 -3.73 -3.21
CA GLY A 34 -18.20 -4.15 -4.61
C GLY A 34 -17.12 -3.61 -5.55
N ILE A 35 -15.99 -3.13 -5.01
CA ILE A 35 -14.87 -2.56 -5.78
C ILE A 35 -14.00 -3.66 -6.36
N VAL A 36 -13.96 -4.80 -5.68
CA VAL A 36 -13.20 -6.00 -6.06
C VAL A 36 -14.14 -7.19 -5.95
N SER A 37 -14.04 -8.11 -6.90
CA SER A 37 -14.73 -9.39 -6.86
C SER A 37 -13.68 -10.51 -6.76
N GLN A 38 -14.01 -11.58 -6.05
CA GLN A 38 -13.19 -12.81 -6.02
C GLN A 38 -13.04 -13.43 -7.42
N THR A 39 -13.99 -13.17 -8.34
CA THR A 39 -13.89 -13.62 -9.73
C THR A 39 -12.81 -12.88 -10.52
N GLU A 40 -12.42 -11.67 -10.11
CA GLU A 40 -11.35 -10.89 -10.70
C GLU A 40 -10.11 -10.88 -9.79
N ALA A 41 -9.38 -12.00 -9.76
CA ALA A 41 -8.15 -12.16 -8.98
C ALA A 41 -7.09 -11.06 -9.24
N ALA A 42 -7.11 -10.44 -10.43
CA ALA A 42 -6.25 -9.32 -10.76
C ALA A 42 -6.48 -8.08 -9.87
N ASN A 43 -7.69 -7.91 -9.34
CA ASN A 43 -8.11 -6.76 -8.54
C ASN A 43 -7.95 -6.99 -7.03
N VAL A 44 -7.88 -8.25 -6.59
CA VAL A 44 -7.63 -8.66 -5.19
C VAL A 44 -6.31 -8.07 -4.69
N ILE A 45 -6.30 -7.51 -3.48
CA ILE A 45 -5.10 -6.96 -2.88
C ILE A 45 -4.36 -8.07 -2.15
N ASP A 46 -3.39 -8.67 -2.83
CA ASP A 46 -2.51 -9.67 -2.23
C ASP A 46 -1.38 -9.03 -1.38
N ARG A 47 -0.71 -9.87 -0.58
CA ARG A 47 0.43 -9.46 0.26
C ARG A 47 1.57 -8.80 -0.53
N TYR A 48 1.80 -9.20 -1.78
CA TYR A 48 2.88 -8.69 -2.61
C TYR A 48 2.51 -7.32 -3.20
N LYS A 49 1.24 -7.08 -3.54
CA LYS A 49 0.72 -5.77 -3.92
C LYS A 49 0.89 -4.80 -2.77
N LEU A 50 0.48 -5.17 -1.54
CA LEU A 50 0.67 -4.32 -0.36
C LEU A 50 2.15 -4.06 -0.05
N ARG A 51 3.00 -5.09 -0.09
CA ARG A 51 4.45 -4.94 0.16
C ARG A 51 5.13 -4.00 -0.84
N ARG A 52 4.74 -4.05 -2.11
CA ARG A 52 5.24 -3.12 -3.15
C ARG A 52 4.79 -1.69 -2.90
N GLU A 53 3.55 -1.48 -2.49
CA GLU A 53 3.04 -0.13 -2.14
C GLU A 53 3.78 0.43 -0.92
N ARG A 54 4.05 -0.38 0.11
CA ARG A 54 4.87 0.03 1.27
C ARG A 54 6.28 0.42 0.87
N LYS A 55 6.96 -0.40 0.05
CA LYS A 55 8.30 -0.07 -0.45
C LYS A 55 8.30 1.28 -1.17
N MET A 56 7.36 1.50 -2.09
CA MET A 56 7.27 2.76 -2.82
C MET A 56 6.98 3.95 -1.91
N ALA A 57 6.12 3.79 -0.89
CA ALA A 57 5.84 4.86 0.05
C ALA A 57 7.09 5.27 0.86
N ARG A 58 7.93 4.29 1.23
CA ARG A 58 9.21 4.54 1.91
C ARG A 58 10.21 5.19 0.97
N ASP A 59 10.38 4.67 -0.23
CA ASP A 59 11.28 5.24 -1.25
C ASP A 59 10.92 6.71 -1.54
N HIS A 60 9.63 7.02 -1.65
CA HIS A 60 9.15 8.40 -1.83
C HIS A 60 9.45 9.30 -0.63
N SER A 61 9.30 8.76 0.59
CA SER A 61 9.58 9.52 1.82
C SER A 61 11.07 9.82 1.94
N ILE A 62 11.93 8.85 1.61
CA ILE A 62 13.39 9.00 1.58
C ILE A 62 13.78 10.04 0.53
N GLN A 63 13.23 9.96 -0.68
CA GLN A 63 13.52 10.92 -1.73
C GLN A 63 13.18 12.36 -1.31
N ASN A 64 12.03 12.56 -0.66
CA ASN A 64 11.63 13.87 -0.15
C ASN A 64 12.62 14.42 0.90
N ILE A 65 13.10 13.55 1.81
CA ILE A 65 14.11 13.93 2.81
C ILE A 65 15.43 14.33 2.14
N LEU A 66 15.89 13.54 1.17
CA LEU A 66 17.13 13.82 0.43
C LEU A 66 17.03 15.11 -0.37
N THR A 67 15.89 15.36 -1.02
CA THR A 67 15.65 16.59 -1.77
C THR A 67 15.60 17.81 -0.82
N ALA A 68 14.95 17.70 0.33
CA ALA A 68 14.93 18.77 1.34
C ALA A 68 16.33 19.09 1.88
N ALA A 69 17.14 18.06 2.15
CA ALA A 69 18.53 18.24 2.59
C ALA A 69 19.40 18.92 1.53
N ARG A 70 19.16 18.65 0.23
CA ARG A 70 19.89 19.25 -0.89
C ARG A 70 19.55 20.72 -1.14
N ILE A 71 18.36 21.18 -0.76
CA ILE A 71 17.94 22.59 -0.90
C ILE A 71 18.56 23.48 0.21
N ASN A 72 18.89 22.88 1.35
CA ASN A 72 19.40 23.60 2.53
C ASN A 72 20.94 23.73 2.59
N ASN A 73 21.65 23.29 1.55
CA ASN A 73 23.11 23.33 1.41
C ASN A 73 23.46 23.98 0.07
#